data_AF-A0A6G8BUH2-F1
#
_entry.id   AF-A0A6G8BUH2-F1
#
_cell.length_a   1.000
_cell.length_b   1.000
_cell.length_c   1.000
_cell.angle_alpha   90.00
_cell.angle_beta   90.00
_cell.angle_gamma   90.00
#
_symmetry.space_group_name_H-M   'P 1'
#
loop_
_entity.id
_entity.type
_entity.pdbx_description
1 polymer ?
#
loop_
_entity_poly.entity_id
_entity_poly.type
_entity_poly.pdbx_seq_one_letter_code
_entity_poly.pdbx_strand_id
1 'polypeptide(L)'
;MKSKVRTSMENKKVQITEDFTGVVRSDRVYASLANNEKLSLTITKHYVNGKLHKEDGPAVLWSSGQEEYWLNDQEHTKQEFEQWQDKKHLNDKLQTTLEPKPTEKRSKL
;
A
#
# COMPACT_ATOMS: atom_id res chain seq x y z
N MET A 1 -36.41 12.89 33.31
CA MET A 1 -35.35 13.90 33.58
C MET A 1 -34.09 13.51 32.81
N LYS A 2 -33.71 14.37 31.85
CA LYS A 2 -32.46 14.51 31.09
C LYS A 2 -31.56 13.27 30.93
N SER A 3 -31.69 12.64 29.76
CA SER A 3 -30.71 11.74 29.14
C SER A 3 -29.36 12.44 29.00
N LYS A 4 -28.30 11.85 29.54
CA LYS A 4 -26.92 12.29 29.30
C LYS A 4 -26.33 11.36 28.26
N VAL A 5 -26.58 11.65 26.99
CA VAL A 5 -25.85 11.05 25.87
C VAL A 5 -24.42 11.56 25.98
N ARG A 6 -23.53 10.71 26.48
CA ARG A 6 -22.09 10.96 26.47
C ARG A 6 -21.62 10.54 25.08
N THR A 7 -21.53 11.50 24.16
CA THR A 7 -20.96 11.25 22.83
C THR A 7 -19.48 10.92 23.01
N SER A 8 -19.17 9.62 23.08
CA SER A 8 -17.80 9.12 22.92
C SER A 8 -17.42 9.41 21.48
N MET A 9 -16.54 10.40 21.27
CA MET A 9 -15.83 10.59 20.01
C MET A 9 -14.82 9.45 19.89
N GLU A 10 -15.32 8.24 19.75
CA GLU A 10 -14.51 7.07 19.48
C GLU A 10 -14.00 7.24 18.06
N ASN A 11 -12.69 7.48 17.94
CA ASN A 11 -12.00 7.49 16.66
C ASN A 11 -12.35 6.17 15.94
N LYS A 12 -13.36 6.20 15.07
CA LYS A 12 -13.69 5.08 14.17
C LYS A 12 -12.53 4.93 13.20
N LYS A 13 -11.44 4.33 13.66
CA LYS A 13 -10.37 3.83 12.81
C LYS A 13 -11.05 2.81 11.91
N VAL A 14 -11.12 3.10 10.62
CA VAL A 14 -11.60 2.14 9.63
C VAL A 14 -10.73 0.91 9.79
N GLN A 15 -11.33 -0.19 10.26
CA GLN A 15 -10.63 -1.45 10.44
C GLN A 15 -10.51 -2.10 9.06
N ILE A 16 -9.29 -2.13 8.52
CA ILE A 16 -8.98 -2.96 7.35
C ILE A 16 -8.96 -4.41 7.85
N THR A 17 -9.69 -5.29 7.18
CA THR A 17 -9.71 -6.71 7.53
C THR A 17 -8.39 -7.38 7.14
N GLU A 18 -7.99 -8.42 7.87
CA GLU A 18 -6.70 -9.11 7.67
C GLU A 18 -6.58 -9.80 6.30
N ASP A 19 -7.68 -10.01 5.60
CA ASP A 19 -7.76 -10.61 4.26
C ASP A 19 -7.91 -9.56 3.14
N PHE A 20 -8.04 -8.28 3.48
CA PHE A 20 -8.26 -7.24 2.48
C PHE A 20 -7.03 -7.06 1.60
N THR A 21 -7.22 -7.24 0.29
CA THR A 21 -6.24 -6.90 -0.73
C THR A 21 -6.89 -5.97 -1.73
N GLY A 22 -6.35 -4.77 -1.88
CA GLY A 22 -6.95 -3.76 -2.74
C GLY A 22 -6.50 -2.34 -2.43
N VAL A 23 -7.21 -1.39 -3.03
CA VAL A 23 -6.88 0.03 -2.94
C VAL A 23 -7.96 0.76 -2.19
N VAL A 24 -7.57 1.48 -1.14
CA VAL A 24 -8.45 2.38 -0.39
C VAL A 24 -8.16 3.81 -0.80
N ARG A 25 -9.18 4.52 -1.28
CA ARG A 25 -9.11 5.97 -1.54
C ARG A 25 -9.80 6.73 -0.43
N SER A 26 -9.13 7.74 0.09
CA SER A 26 -9.63 8.61 1.15
C SER A 26 -9.56 10.06 0.68
N ASP A 27 -10.72 10.67 0.49
CA ASP A 27 -10.82 12.08 0.14
C ASP A 27 -10.99 12.91 1.41
N ARG A 28 -10.06 13.82 1.67
CA ARG A 28 -10.10 14.71 2.82
C ARG A 28 -10.19 16.15 2.35
N VAL A 29 -11.19 16.84 2.87
CA VAL A 29 -11.43 18.26 2.57
C VAL A 29 -10.98 19.07 3.76
N TYR A 30 -10.16 20.09 3.51
CA TYR A 30 -9.75 21.08 4.48
C TYR A 30 -10.26 22.46 4.07
N ALA A 31 -10.69 23.26 5.06
CA ALA A 31 -10.91 24.68 4.86
C ALA A 31 -9.62 25.41 5.22
N SER A 32 -9.06 26.17 4.29
CA SER A 32 -7.91 27.01 4.54
C SER A 32 -8.31 28.18 5.44
N LEU A 33 -7.66 28.27 6.60
CA LEU A 33 -7.89 29.36 7.57
C LEU A 33 -7.36 30.72 7.06
N ALA A 34 -6.49 30.72 6.03
CA ALA A 34 -5.85 31.93 5.52
C ALA A 34 -6.67 32.65 4.45
N ASN A 35 -7.36 31.91 3.58
CA ASN A 35 -8.05 32.46 2.40
C ASN A 35 -9.47 31.91 2.19
N ASN A 36 -10.02 31.16 3.16
CA ASN A 36 -11.34 30.54 3.07
C ASN A 36 -11.51 29.59 1.85
N GLU A 37 -10.39 29.15 1.27
CA GLU A 37 -10.39 28.23 0.14
C GLU A 37 -10.53 26.78 0.62
N LYS A 38 -11.31 25.99 -0.12
CA LYS A 38 -11.52 24.57 0.15
C LYS A 38 -10.43 23.76 -0.56
N LEU A 39 -9.51 23.18 0.19
CA LEU A 39 -8.49 22.28 -0.33
C LEU A 39 -8.98 20.82 -0.24
N SER A 40 -8.85 20.07 -1.32
CA SER A 40 -9.11 18.62 -1.33
C SER A 40 -7.80 17.85 -1.46
N LEU A 41 -7.58 16.92 -0.53
CA LEU A 41 -6.45 16.01 -0.53
C LEU A 41 -6.97 14.59 -0.67
N THR A 42 -6.65 13.95 -1.79
CA THR A 42 -6.96 12.54 -2.02
C THR A 42 -5.75 11.71 -1.64
N ILE A 43 -5.96 10.69 -0.82
CA ILE A 43 -4.93 9.73 -0.40
C ILE A 43 -5.33 8.36 -0.91
N THR A 44 -4.47 7.73 -1.68
CA THR A 44 -4.64 6.35 -2.17
C THR A 44 -3.70 5.45 -1.40
N LYS A 45 -4.23 4.35 -0.83
CA LYS A 45 -3.46 3.37 -0.06
C LYS A 45 -3.62 1.97 -0.64
N HIS A 46 -2.54 1.25 -0.80
CA HIS A 46 -2.49 -0.12 -1.32
C HIS A 46 -2.28 -1.12 -0.19
N TYR A 47 -3.19 -2.08 -0.07
CA TYR A 47 -3.13 -3.13 0.92
C TYR A 47 -3.01 -4.51 0.27
N VAL A 48 -2.23 -5.39 0.90
CA VAL A 48 -2.13 -6.81 0.59
C VAL A 48 -2.24 -7.57 1.90
N ASN A 49 -3.20 -8.50 1.99
CA ASN A 49 -3.49 -9.28 3.21
C ASN A 49 -3.62 -8.39 4.46
N GLY A 50 -4.42 -7.33 4.35
CA GLY A 50 -4.70 -6.39 5.43
C GLY A 50 -3.55 -5.45 5.80
N LYS A 51 -2.36 -5.63 5.21
CA LYS A 51 -1.17 -4.82 5.48
C LYS A 51 -0.92 -3.80 4.40
N LEU A 52 -0.41 -2.64 4.76
CA LEU A 52 0.03 -1.62 3.81
C LEU A 52 1.26 -2.15 3.07
N HIS A 53 1.09 -2.40 1.77
CA HIS A 53 2.09 -3.12 0.99
C HIS A 53 1.91 -2.85 -0.52
N LYS A 54 3.00 -2.50 -1.21
CA LYS A 54 3.05 -2.48 -2.68
C LYS A 54 4.47 -2.71 -3.19
N GLU A 55 4.66 -3.71 -4.04
CA GLU A 55 5.98 -4.06 -4.60
C GLU A 55 6.31 -3.29 -5.88
N ASP A 56 5.30 -2.81 -6.60
CA ASP A 56 5.43 -2.11 -7.89
C ASP A 56 5.35 -0.58 -7.73
N GLY A 57 5.91 -0.03 -6.65
CA GLY A 57 5.95 1.41 -6.37
C GLY A 57 5.28 1.81 -5.04
N PRO A 58 4.90 3.09 -4.86
CA PRO A 58 4.50 3.60 -3.54
C PRO A 58 3.17 3.02 -3.08
N ALA A 59 3.14 2.56 -1.82
CA ALA A 59 1.95 2.02 -1.20
C ALA A 59 0.95 3.12 -0.80
N VAL A 60 1.42 4.34 -0.55
CA VAL A 60 0.58 5.53 -0.30
C VAL A 60 0.91 6.61 -1.30
N LEU A 61 -0.12 7.17 -1.94
CA LEU A 61 0.00 8.29 -2.87
C LEU A 61 -0.94 9.43 -2.45
N TRP A 62 -0.37 10.61 -2.28
CA TRP A 62 -1.10 11.84 -1.96
C TRP A 62 -1.34 12.64 -3.23
N SER A 63 -2.51 13.28 -3.37
CA SER A 63 -2.80 14.16 -4.51
C SER A 63 -1.91 15.40 -4.56
N SER A 64 -1.18 15.70 -3.49
CA SER A 64 -0.11 16.71 -3.46
C SER A 64 1.18 16.26 -4.15
N GLY A 65 1.31 14.98 -4.52
CA GLY A 65 2.50 14.40 -5.13
C GLY A 65 3.45 13.72 -4.14
N GLN A 66 3.11 13.64 -2.85
CA GLN A 66 3.89 12.85 -1.90
C GLN A 66 3.65 11.35 -2.10
N GLU A 67 4.73 10.58 -1.94
CA GLU A 67 4.76 9.13 -2.12
C GLU A 67 5.36 8.50 -0.86
N GLU A 68 4.74 7.42 -0.38
CA GLU A 68 5.30 6.63 0.72
C GLU A 68 5.38 5.16 0.28
N TYR A 69 6.50 4.53 0.61
CA TYR A 69 6.80 3.17 0.22
C TYR A 69 6.65 2.28 1.46
N TRP A 70 5.79 1.27 1.36
CA TRP A 70 5.51 0.36 2.47
C TRP A 70 5.53 -1.08 1.98
N LEU A 71 6.18 -1.94 2.75
CA LEU A 71 6.22 -3.39 2.54
C LEU A 71 5.84 -4.08 3.85
N ASN A 72 4.70 -4.77 3.87
CA ASN A 72 4.22 -5.53 5.04
C ASN A 72 4.10 -4.68 6.32
N ASP A 73 3.52 -3.48 6.22
CA ASP A 73 3.44 -2.47 7.29
C ASP A 73 4.78 -1.89 7.76
N GLN A 74 5.88 -2.13 7.03
CA GLN A 74 7.17 -1.46 7.26
C GLN A 74 7.37 -0.33 6.25
N GLU A 75 7.60 0.87 6.76
CA GLU A 75 7.92 2.04 5.94
C GLU A 75 9.36 1.95 5.43
N HIS A 76 9.56 2.33 4.18
CA HIS A 76 10.86 2.41 3.54
C HIS A 76 11.04 3.76 2.87
N THR A 77 12.28 4.24 2.85
CA THR A 77 12.64 5.33 1.95
C THR A 77 12.61 4.84 0.51
N LYS A 78 12.45 5.78 -0.44
CA LYS A 78 12.51 5.47 -1.87
C LYS A 78 13.80 4.71 -2.24
N GLN A 79 14.94 5.13 -1.69
CA GLN A 79 16.24 4.49 -1.96
C GLN A 79 16.30 3.05 -1.43
N GLU A 80 15.82 2.80 -0.21
CA GLU A 80 15.78 1.43 0.34
C GLU A 80 14.83 0.53 -0.45
N PHE A 81 13.72 1.08 -0.90
CA PHE A 81 12.75 0.38 -1.73
C PHE A 81 13.34 -0.01 -3.10
N GLU A 82 14.03 0.91 -3.76
CA GLU A 82 14.75 0.65 -5.02
C GLU A 82 15.79 -0.48 -4.84
N GLN A 83 16.58 -0.43 -3.77
CA GLN A 83 17.53 -1.51 -3.44
C GLN A 83 16.85 -2.86 -3.18
N TRP A 84 15.67 -2.84 -2.56
CA TRP A 84 14.88 -4.05 -2.34
C TRP A 84 14.37 -4.63 -3.65
N GLN A 85 13.88 -3.78 -4.56
CA GLN A 85 13.46 -4.21 -5.90
C GLN A 85 14.62 -4.81 -6.69
N ASP A 86 15.81 -4.18 -6.67
CA ASP A 86 17.01 -4.71 -7.33
C ASP A 86 17.40 -6.10 -6.80
N LYS A 87 17.36 -6.29 -5.47
CA LYS A 87 17.62 -7.58 -4.84
C LYS A 87 16.60 -8.64 -5.25
N LYS A 88 15.33 -8.26 -5.35
CA LYS A 88 14.24 -9.14 -5.79
C LYS A 88 14.46 -9.57 -7.25
N HIS A 89 14.69 -8.63 -8.15
CA HIS A 89 14.98 -8.92 -9.56
C HIS A 89 16.23 -9.79 -9.75
N LEU A 90 17.26 -9.57 -8.94
CA LEU A 90 18.46 -10.42 -8.96
C LEU A 90 18.14 -11.84 -8.50
N ASN A 91 17.38 -11.99 -7.41
CA ASN A 91 16.97 -13.31 -6.91
C ASN A 91 16.11 -14.05 -7.95
N ASP A 92 15.16 -13.36 -8.59
CA ASP A 92 14.31 -13.94 -9.64
C ASP A 92 15.15 -14.41 -10.84
N LYS A 93 16.15 -13.61 -11.23
CA LYS A 93 17.11 -13.97 -12.29
C LYS A 93 17.95 -15.19 -11.92
N LEU A 94 18.39 -15.28 -10.66
CA LEU A 94 19.14 -16.43 -10.16
C LEU A 94 18.27 -17.70 -10.14
N GLN A 95 17.04 -17.61 -9.64
CA GLN A 95 16.09 -18.73 -9.64
C GLN A 95 15.81 -19.22 -11.07
N THR A 96 15.52 -18.30 -11.99
CA THR A 96 15.31 -18.60 -13.42
C THR A 96 16.51 -19.31 -14.06
N THR A 97 17.74 -18.99 -13.61
CA THR A 97 18.97 -19.59 -14.16
C THR A 97 19.26 -20.97 -13.54
N LEU A 98 18.80 -21.22 -12.32
CA LEU A 98 19.07 -22.44 -11.55
C LEU A 98 18.01 -23.55 -11.77
N GLU A 99 16.81 -23.22 -12.23
CA GLU A 99 15.85 -24.24 -12.65
C GLU A 99 16.34 -24.94 -13.94
N PRO A 100 16.51 -26.27 -13.96
CA PRO A 100 16.78 -26.96 -15.21
C PRO A 100 15.55 -26.80 -16.11
N LYS A 101 15.78 -26.38 -17.38
CA LYS A 101 14.81 -26.45 -18.48
C LYS A 101 13.94 -27.71 -18.36
N PRO A 102 12.64 -27.67 -18.73
CA PRO A 102 11.83 -28.87 -18.76
C PRO A 102 12.57 -29.92 -19.57
N THR A 103 12.94 -31.00 -18.89
CA THR A 103 13.41 -32.21 -19.56
C THR A 103 12.25 -32.64 -20.44
N GLU A 104 12.40 -32.45 -21.75
CA GLU A 104 11.55 -33.05 -22.76
C GLU A 104 11.52 -34.56 -22.46
N LYS A 105 10.47 -35.02 -21.76
CA LYS A 105 10.10 -36.42 -21.83
C LYS A 105 9.48 -36.64 -23.21
N ARG A 106 10.36 -36.86 -24.19
CA ARG A 106 10.03 -37.60 -25.41
C ARG A 106 9.47 -38.96 -24.99
N SER A 107 8.19 -39.20 -25.22
CA SER A 107 7.58 -40.53 -25.36
C SER A 107 6.45 -40.36 -26.39
N LYS A 108 6.75 -40.45 -27.70
CA LYS A 108 6.75 -41.64 -28.57
C LYS A 108 5.37 -42.29 -28.74
N LEU A 109 4.93 -42.24 -30.02
CA LEU A 109 3.93 -43.03 -30.75
C LEU A 109 2.46 -42.94 -30.28
#